data_AF-A0A3D2J4B0-F1
#
_entry.id   AF-A0A3D2J4B0-F1
#
_cell.length_a   1.000
_cell.length_b   1.000
_cell.length_c   1.000
_cell.angle_alpha   90.00
_cell.angle_beta   90.00
_cell.angle_gamma   90.00
#
_symmetry.space_group_name_H-M   'P 1'
#
loop_
_entity.id
_entity.type
_entity.pdbx_description
1 polymer ?
#
loop_
_entity_poly.entity_id
_entity_poly.type
_entity_poly.pdbx_seq_one_letter_code
_entity_poly.pdbx_strand_id
1 'polypeptide(L)'
;FPEQRFNEERFLTQVQEIHRRFGYAIVVAAETIKNEKGQALGSAEQTGTDAFHHPLLSGTGQALVNMVTSQLKLRARFEKPGDLQRMSSQHISIVDRDEARLVGQAGIRALLDGKTDNMVT
;
A
#
# COMPACT_ATOMS: atom_id res chain seq x y z
N PHE A 1 -5.72 5.19 4.75
CA PHE A 1 -4.79 5.58 3.67
C PHE A 1 -3.60 6.32 4.26
N PRO A 2 -2.42 6.36 3.60
CA PRO A 2 -1.20 6.98 4.12
C PRO A 2 -1.31 8.48 4.42
N GLU A 3 -2.15 9.19 3.66
CA GLU A 3 -2.39 10.64 3.76
C GLU A 3 -3.14 11.00 5.05
N GLN A 4 -3.81 10.02 5.67
CA GLN A 4 -4.57 10.21 6.90
C GLN A 4 -3.92 9.47 8.06
N ARG A 5 -3.91 10.12 9.23
CA ARG A 5 -3.49 9.46 10.47
C ARG A 5 -4.49 8.36 10.81
N PHE A 6 -3.94 7.19 11.15
CA PHE A 6 -4.72 6.06 11.61
C PHE A 6 -5.19 6.29 13.04
N ASN A 7 -6.51 6.27 13.21
CA ASN A 7 -7.20 6.30 14.49
C ASN A 7 -7.78 4.90 14.76
N GLU A 8 -7.32 4.27 15.84
CA GLU A 8 -7.65 2.89 16.19
C GLU A 8 -9.13 2.72 16.56
N GLU A 9 -9.67 3.62 17.39
CA GLU A 9 -11.06 3.56 17.86
C GLU A 9 -12.06 3.65 16.70
N ARG A 10 -11.83 4.62 15.80
CA ARG A 10 -12.65 4.79 14.59
C ARG A 10 -12.57 3.55 13.70
N PHE A 11 -11.38 2.98 13.52
CA PHE A 11 -11.18 1.77 12.74
C PHE A 11 -11.97 0.58 13.33
N LEU A 12 -11.82 0.31 14.63
CA LEU A 12 -12.48 -0.80 15.30
C LEU A 12 -14.01 -0.64 15.28
N THR A 13 -14.51 0.57 15.50
CA THR A 13 -15.93 0.89 15.43
C THR A 13 -16.49 0.56 14.05
N GLN A 14 -15.83 1.02 12.98
CA GLN A 14 -16.26 0.75 11.60
C GLN A 14 -16.23 -0.74 11.26
N VAL A 15 -15.17 -1.46 11.67
CA VAL A 15 -15.09 -2.91 11.46
C VAL A 15 -16.23 -3.64 12.16
N GLN A 16 -16.52 -3.28 13.42
CA GLN A 16 -17.59 -3.90 14.19
C GLN A 16 -18.97 -3.63 13.57
N GLU A 17 -19.24 -2.40 13.13
CA GLU A 17 -20.49 -2.01 12.49
C GLU A 17 -20.72 -2.76 11.17
N ILE A 18 -19.70 -2.81 10.31
CA ILE A 18 -19.75 -3.51 9.02
C ILE A 18 -19.95 -5.01 9.26
N HIS A 19 -19.19 -5.61 10.18
CA HIS A 19 -19.33 -7.01 10.53
C HIS A 19 -20.72 -7.33 11.08
N ARG A 20 -21.28 -6.49 11.97
CA ARG A 20 -22.63 -6.67 12.50
C ARG A 20 -23.69 -6.63 11.38
N ARG A 21 -23.47 -5.80 10.36
CA ARG A 21 -24.41 -5.63 9.26
C ARG A 21 -24.33 -6.75 8.22
N PHE A 22 -23.14 -7.24 7.90
CA PHE A 22 -22.91 -8.13 6.76
C PHE A 22 -22.35 -9.51 7.13
N GLY A 23 -21.95 -9.72 8.38
CA GLY A 23 -21.31 -10.95 8.85
C GLY A 23 -19.83 -11.06 8.51
N TYR A 24 -19.25 -10.08 7.81
CA TYR A 24 -17.83 -10.01 7.47
C TYR A 24 -17.41 -8.56 7.19
N ALA A 25 -16.10 -8.29 7.19
CA ALA A 25 -15.53 -7.01 6.77
C ALA A 25 -14.25 -7.25 5.94
N ILE A 26 -14.07 -6.49 4.87
CA ILE A 26 -12.84 -6.49 4.05
C ILE A 26 -12.16 -5.13 4.25
N VAL A 27 -10.90 -5.16 4.67
CA VAL A 27 -10.10 -3.96 4.92
C VAL A 27 -8.97 -3.92 3.90
N VAL A 28 -8.89 -2.83 3.15
CA VAL A 28 -7.76 -2.53 2.27
C VAL A 28 -6.89 -1.49 2.96
N ALA A 29 -5.62 -1.82 3.17
CA ALA A 29 -4.68 -0.96 3.88
C ALA A 29 -3.39 -0.80 3.07
N ALA A 30 -2.91 0.43 2.97
CA ALA A 30 -1.58 0.71 2.45
C ALA A 30 -0.51 0.32 3.48
N GLU A 31 0.67 -0.05 3.00
CA GLU A 31 1.77 -0.53 3.86
C GLU A 31 2.39 0.57 4.74
N THR A 32 2.19 1.84 4.38
CA THR A 32 2.90 2.98 4.98
C THR A 32 2.00 3.84 5.87
N ILE A 33 0.88 3.27 6.35
CA ILE A 33 -0.05 3.98 7.25
C ILE A 33 0.65 4.31 8.57
N LYS A 34 0.41 5.53 9.06
CA LYS A 34 0.97 6.04 10.31
C LYS A 34 -0.14 6.32 11.33
N ASN A 35 0.08 6.02 12.59
CA ASN A 35 -0.81 6.38 13.70
C ASN A 35 -0.83 7.90 13.96
N GLU A 36 -1.67 8.36 14.87
CA GLU A 36 -1.78 9.77 15.25
C GLU A 36 -0.47 10.39 15.76
N LYS A 37 0.45 9.57 16.30
CA LYS A 37 1.80 9.97 16.72
C LYS A 37 2.81 10.04 15.57
N GLY A 38 2.36 9.77 14.34
CA GLY A 38 3.21 9.77 13.14
C GLY A 38 4.08 8.52 12.98
N GLN A 39 3.92 7.51 13.85
CA GLN A 39 4.68 6.27 13.80
C GLN A 39 4.04 5.29 12.83
N ALA A 40 4.85 4.53 12.10
CA ALA A 40 4.35 3.51 11.19
C ALA A 40 3.59 2.41 11.96
N LEU A 41 2.47 1.95 11.39
CA LEU A 41 1.65 0.94 12.03
C LEU A 41 2.29 -0.45 11.86
N GLY A 42 2.61 -1.11 12.97
CA GLY A 42 3.20 -2.47 12.98
C GLY A 42 4.73 -2.53 12.93
N SER A 43 5.42 -1.40 13.15
CA SER A 43 6.89 -1.29 13.07
C SER A 43 7.66 -1.84 14.29
N ALA A 44 7.18 -2.91 14.93
CA ALA A 44 7.86 -3.48 16.09
C ALA A 44 9.21 -4.13 15.73
N GLU A 45 9.40 -4.49 14.46
CA GLU A 45 10.64 -5.10 13.96
C GLU A 45 11.10 -4.33 12.72
N GLN A 46 11.94 -3.30 12.90
CA GLN A 46 12.68 -2.72 11.78
C GLN A 46 13.66 -3.78 11.28
N THR A 47 13.30 -4.50 10.23
CA THR A 47 14.11 -5.57 9.61
C THR A 47 15.30 -5.05 8.79
N GLY A 48 15.68 -3.78 8.95
CA GLY A 48 16.78 -3.13 8.26
C GLY A 48 16.35 -1.93 7.42
N THR A 49 17.35 -1.31 6.79
CA THR A 49 17.18 -0.21 5.84
C THR A 49 17.58 -0.66 4.44
N ASP A 50 16.92 -0.14 3.41
CA ASP A 50 17.35 -0.37 2.03
C ASP A 50 18.67 0.38 1.71
N ALA A 51 19.17 0.22 0.48
CA ALA A 51 20.39 0.90 0.00
C ALA A 51 20.28 2.44 -0.02
N PHE A 52 19.06 2.99 0.09
CA PHE A 52 18.76 4.42 0.17
C PHE A 52 18.49 4.86 1.62
N HIS A 53 18.70 4.00 2.61
CA HIS A 53 18.44 4.21 4.03
C HIS A 53 16.96 4.37 4.41
N HIS A 54 16.03 3.94 3.55
CA HIS A 54 14.62 3.89 3.91
C HIS A 54 14.33 2.68 4.80
N PRO A 55 13.51 2.83 5.85
CA PRO A 55 13.13 1.72 6.72
C PRO A 55 12.25 0.72 5.96
N LEU A 56 12.57 -0.57 6.09
CA LEU A 56 11.72 -1.64 5.57
C LEU A 56 10.44 -1.74 6.41
N LEU A 57 9.34 -1.23 5.85
CA LEU A 57 8.03 -1.26 6.49
C LEU A 57 7.35 -2.60 6.20
N SER A 58 7.38 -3.48 7.18
CA SER A 58 6.55 -4.69 7.20
C SER A 58 5.77 -4.73 8.51
N GLY A 59 4.49 -5.12 8.46
CA GLY A 59 3.72 -5.36 9.69
C GLY A 59 2.36 -4.68 9.80
N THR A 60 2.00 -3.73 8.92
CA THR A 60 0.68 -3.06 9.02
C THR A 60 -0.49 -4.05 8.98
N GLY A 61 -0.48 -5.01 8.04
CA GLY A 61 -1.51 -6.04 7.97
C GLY A 61 -1.63 -6.88 9.24
N GLN A 62 -0.50 -7.36 9.76
CA GLN A 62 -0.46 -8.13 11.00
C GLN A 62 -0.91 -7.30 12.21
N ALA A 63 -0.53 -6.03 12.29
CA ALA A 63 -0.94 -5.12 13.36
C ALA A 63 -2.46 -4.93 13.38
N LEU A 64 -3.09 -4.75 12.21
CA LEU A 64 -4.55 -4.64 12.09
C LEU A 64 -5.25 -5.95 12.47
N VAL A 65 -4.72 -7.11 12.06
CA VAL A 65 -5.24 -8.42 12.50
C VAL A 65 -5.17 -8.56 14.02
N ASN A 66 -4.05 -8.17 14.64
CA ASN A 66 -3.87 -8.24 16.08
C ASN A 66 -4.86 -7.32 16.81
N MET A 67 -5.09 -6.09 16.33
CA MET A 67 -6.12 -5.19 16.88
C MET A 67 -7.52 -5.81 16.80
N VAL A 68 -7.93 -6.29 15.63
CA VAL A 68 -9.28 -6.84 15.43
C VAL A 68 -9.50 -8.09 16.28
N THR A 69 -8.52 -9.00 16.33
CA THR A 69 -8.63 -10.23 17.12
C THR A 69 -8.59 -9.96 18.61
N SER A 70 -7.73 -9.04 19.08
CA SER A 70 -7.62 -8.73 20.50
C SER A 70 -8.82 -7.92 21.03
N GLN A 71 -9.28 -6.90 20.30
CA GLN A 71 -10.29 -5.95 20.77
C GLN A 71 -11.73 -6.40 20.44
N LEU A 72 -11.97 -6.93 19.25
CA LEU A 72 -13.32 -7.33 18.81
C LEU A 72 -13.59 -8.82 18.96
N LYS A 73 -12.56 -9.62 19.28
CA LYS A 73 -12.63 -11.10 19.34
C LYS A 73 -13.13 -11.73 18.03
N LEU A 74 -12.95 -11.03 16.91
CA LEU A 74 -13.29 -11.51 15.57
C LEU A 74 -12.09 -12.23 14.96
N ARG A 75 -12.35 -13.31 14.21
CA ARG A 75 -11.32 -13.99 13.42
C ARG A 75 -10.91 -13.08 12.26
N ALA A 76 -9.62 -12.80 12.15
CA ALA A 76 -9.06 -12.00 11.06
C ALA A 76 -7.81 -12.65 10.46
N ARG A 77 -7.56 -12.37 9.18
CA ARG A 77 -6.36 -12.75 8.42
C ARG A 77 -6.05 -11.63 7.44
N PHE A 78 -4.81 -11.54 6.98
CA PHE A 78 -4.42 -10.59 5.94
C PHE A 78 -3.60 -11.30 4.87
N GLU A 79 -3.62 -10.74 3.67
CA GLU A 79 -2.76 -11.13 2.56
C GLU A 79 -1.96 -9.90 2.13
N LYS A 80 -0.68 -10.08 1.83
CA LYS A 80 0.19 -9.02 1.29
C LYS A 80 0.60 -9.41 -0.13
N PRO A 81 0.01 -8.78 -1.17
CA PRO A 81 0.32 -9.12 -2.57
C PRO A 81 1.81 -8.93 -2.94
N GLY A 82 2.51 -7.98 -2.31
CA GLY A 82 3.96 -7.83 -2.48
C GLY A 82 4.40 -7.59 -3.92
N ASP A 83 5.25 -8.46 -4.46
CA ASP A 83 5.72 -8.38 -5.86
C ASP A 83 4.64 -8.78 -6.86
N LEU A 84 3.66 -9.62 -6.47
CA LEU A 84 2.59 -10.05 -7.36
C LEU A 84 1.78 -8.86 -7.89
N GLN A 85 1.51 -7.85 -7.05
CA GLN A 85 0.80 -6.64 -7.51
C GLN A 85 1.65 -5.74 -8.43
N ARG A 86 2.98 -5.88 -8.46
CA ARG A 86 3.88 -5.01 -9.24
C ARG A 86 4.36 -5.64 -10.54
N MET A 87 4.40 -6.98 -10.62
CA MET A 87 5.06 -7.70 -11.71
C MET A 87 4.10 -8.63 -12.48
N SER A 88 2.79 -8.54 -12.24
CA SER A 88 1.81 -9.41 -12.90
C SER A 88 1.51 -8.97 -14.34
N SER A 89 2.42 -9.29 -15.26
CA SER A 89 2.34 -8.95 -16.69
C SER A 89 1.07 -9.50 -17.36
N GLN A 90 0.52 -10.61 -16.84
CA GLN A 90 -0.74 -11.18 -17.33
C GLN A 90 -1.96 -10.32 -17.01
N HIS A 91 -1.86 -9.43 -16.02
CA HIS A 91 -2.96 -8.60 -15.53
C HIS A 91 -2.72 -7.11 -15.76
N ILE A 92 -1.76 -6.74 -16.62
CA ILE A 92 -1.49 -5.34 -16.96
C ILE A 92 -2.71 -4.71 -17.66
N SER A 93 -3.08 -3.50 -17.25
CA SER A 93 -4.11 -2.73 -17.94
C SER A 93 -3.66 -2.40 -19.36
N ILE A 94 -4.59 -2.45 -20.32
CA ILE A 94 -4.30 -2.05 -21.70
C ILE A 94 -3.82 -0.60 -21.74
N VAL A 95 -4.44 0.27 -20.94
CA VAL A 95 -4.07 1.69 -20.84
C VAL A 95 -2.63 1.84 -20.37
N ASP A 96 -2.28 1.22 -19.25
CA ASP A 96 -0.93 1.28 -18.67
C ASP A 96 0.13 0.73 -19.65
N ARG A 97 -0.18 -0.38 -20.34
CA ARG A 97 0.70 -0.95 -21.36
C ARG A 97 0.93 -0.01 -22.54
N ASP A 98 -0.13 0.65 -22.99
CA ASP A 98 -0.05 1.53 -24.16
C ASP A 98 0.60 2.86 -23.80
N GLU A 99 0.29 3.44 -22.64
CA GLU A 99 0.96 4.63 -22.09
C GLU A 99 2.45 4.37 -21.85
N ALA A 100 2.84 3.24 -21.27
CA ALA A 100 4.25 2.87 -21.09
C ALA A 100 5.00 2.82 -22.44
N ARG A 101 4.36 2.29 -23.49
CA ARG A 101 4.93 2.29 -24.84
C ARG A 101 5.05 3.71 -25.41
N LEU A 102 4.02 4.53 -25.23
CA LEU A 102 4.00 5.91 -25.72
C LEU A 102 5.06 6.77 -25.04
N VAL A 103 5.21 6.66 -23.72
CA VAL A 103 6.25 7.35 -22.94
C VAL A 103 7.64 6.95 -23.45
N GLY A 104 7.87 5.66 -23.70
CA GLY A 104 9.13 5.19 -24.29
C GLY A 104 9.42 5.79 -25.67
N GLN A 105 8.42 5.81 -26.56
CA GLN A 105 8.55 6.40 -27.89
C GLN A 105 8.80 7.92 -27.83
N ALA A 106 8.07 8.63 -26.98
CA ALA A 106 8.22 10.06 -26.79
C ALA A 106 9.60 10.42 -26.20
N GLY A 107 10.13 9.59 -25.30
CA GLY A 107 11.48 9.75 -24.75
C GLY A 107 12.56 9.69 -25.85
N ILE A 108 12.45 8.75 -26.78
CA ILE A 108 13.38 8.67 -27.93
C ILE A 108 13.26 9.88 -28.84
N ARG A 109 12.04 10.34 -29.14
CA ARG A 109 11.85 11.56 -29.96
C ARG A 109 12.48 12.78 -29.29
N ALA A 110 12.22 12.97 -27.99
CA ALA A 110 12.80 14.07 -27.22
C ALA A 110 14.34 14.02 -27.21
N LEU A 111 14.93 12.82 -27.08
CA LEU A 111 16.38 12.63 -27.16
C LEU A 111 16.93 13.04 -28.54
N LEU A 112 16.27 12.63 -29.63
CA LEU A 112 16.67 12.98 -31.00
C LEU A 112 16.55 14.49 -31.28
N ASP A 113 15.61 15.16 -30.63
CA ASP A 113 15.46 16.61 -30.66
C ASP A 113 16.44 17.36 -29.73
N GLY A 114 17.40 16.63 -29.13
CA GLY A 114 18.45 17.20 -28.27
C GLY A 114 17.97 17.63 -26.89
N LYS A 115 16.79 17.17 -26.43
CA LYS A 115 16.29 17.46 -25.08
C LYS A 115 17.01 16.60 -24.04
N THR A 116 17.46 17.21 -22.95
CA THR A 116 18.11 16.55 -21.80
C THR A 116 17.44 16.96 -20.49
N ASP A 117 17.62 16.18 -19.42
CA ASP A 117 17.10 16.45 -18.06
C ASP A 117 15.60 16.75 -17.97
N ASN A 118 14.80 16.13 -18.85
CA ASN A 118 13.36 16.26 -18.87
C ASN A 118 12.68 14.91 -18.58
N MET A 119 11.52 14.98 -17.92
CA MET A 119 10.61 13.85 -17.74
C MET A 119 9.54 13.90 -18.83
N VAL A 120 9.29 12.77 -19.49
CA VAL A 120 8.13 12.61 -20.39
C VAL A 120 6.90 12.36 -19.52
N THR A 121 5.85 13.13 -19.76
CA THR A 121 4.57 13.09 -19.03
C THR A 121 3.41 12.91 -19.97
#